data_AF-A0A2S6H0Q0-F1
#
_entry.id   AF-A0A2S6H0Q0-F1
#
_cell.length_a   1.000
_cell.length_b   1.000
_cell.length_c   1.000
_cell.angle_alpha   90.00
_cell.angle_beta   90.00
_cell.angle_gamma   90.00
#
_symmetry.space_group_name_H-M   'P 1'
#
loop_
_entity.id
_entity.type
_entity.pdbx_description
1 polymer ?
#
loop_
_entity_poly.entity_id
_entity_poly.type
_entity_poly.pdbx_seq_one_letter_code
_entity_poly.pdbx_strand_id
1 'polypeptide(L)'
;MTRQLDALPYPGIPSPGLELRRAVDSALAALLTPPTAAAARALADDLLGALARTAAAGDTCLVLAAAEAVGQARAHLVAGRGVEARASLVAARGLLDRRER
;
A
#
# COMPACT_ATOMS: atom_id res chain seq x y z
N MET A 1 34.17 16.11 5.90
CA MET A 1 33.26 15.67 4.83
C MET A 1 31.84 15.65 5.38
N THR A 2 31.10 16.73 5.17
CA THR A 2 29.74 16.94 5.72
C THR A 2 28.70 16.29 4.80
N ARG A 3 27.95 15.31 5.33
CA ARG A 3 26.79 14.69 4.67
C ARG A 3 25.67 15.73 4.58
N GLN A 4 25.40 16.23 3.37
CA GLN A 4 24.23 17.03 3.06
C GLN A 4 23.05 16.08 2.83
N LEU A 5 22.23 15.89 3.87
CA LEU A 5 21.02 15.06 3.84
C LEU A 5 19.72 15.89 3.71
N ASP A 6 19.82 17.19 3.46
CA ASP A 6 18.68 18.08 3.19
C ASP A 6 18.49 18.30 1.68
N ALA A 7 18.39 17.21 0.92
CA ALA A 7 17.86 17.33 -0.44
C ALA A 7 16.34 17.54 -0.31
N LEU A 8 15.90 18.80 -0.35
CA LEU A 8 14.50 19.15 -0.57
C LEU A 8 13.97 18.31 -1.75
N PRO A 9 12.81 17.63 -1.62
CA PRO A 9 12.28 16.84 -2.71
C PRO A 9 12.11 17.72 -3.94
N TYR A 10 12.74 17.30 -5.04
CA TYR A 10 12.66 17.99 -6.34
C TYR A 10 11.17 18.12 -6.71
N PRO A 11 10.68 19.30 -7.12
CA PRO A 11 9.30 19.45 -7.53
C PRO A 11 9.03 18.51 -8.72
N GLY A 12 8.19 17.49 -8.50
CA GLY A 12 7.80 16.50 -9.50
C GLY A 12 8.12 15.05 -9.16
N ILE A 13 8.86 14.76 -8.09
CA ILE A 13 9.01 13.37 -7.62
C ILE A 13 7.76 13.01 -6.81
N PRO A 14 6.97 12.00 -7.20
CA PRO A 14 5.79 11.59 -6.42
C PRO A 14 6.21 11.18 -5.01
N SER A 15 5.36 11.50 -4.01
CA SER A 15 5.59 11.11 -2.63
C SER A 15 5.91 9.62 -2.53
N PRO A 16 6.92 9.20 -1.75
CA PRO A 16 7.26 7.80 -1.59
C PRO A 16 6.04 6.96 -1.22
N GLY A 17 5.76 5.91 -1.99
CA GLY A 17 4.60 5.05 -1.78
C GLY A 17 3.23 5.66 -2.15
N LEU A 18 3.18 6.75 -2.92
CA LEU A 18 1.92 7.33 -3.44
C LEU A 18 1.08 6.30 -4.21
N GLU A 19 1.72 5.49 -5.04
CA GLU A 19 1.06 4.43 -5.80
C GLU A 19 0.50 3.34 -4.88
N LEU A 20 1.22 3.01 -3.80
CA LEU A 20 0.74 2.08 -2.78
C LEU A 20 -0.48 2.64 -2.05
N ARG A 21 -0.45 3.93 -1.68
CA ARG A 21 -1.58 4.64 -1.08
C ARG A 21 -2.83 4.60 -1.95
N ARG A 22 -2.70 4.96 -3.24
CA ARG A 22 -3.81 4.91 -4.21
C ARG A 22 -4.42 3.51 -4.32
N ALA A 23 -3.58 2.48 -4.34
CA ALA A 23 -4.04 1.10 -4.39
C ALA A 23 -4.77 0.67 -3.10
N VAL A 24 -4.24 1.06 -1.94
CA VAL A 24 -4.89 0.80 -0.64
C VAL A 24 -6.25 1.49 -0.56
N ASP A 25 -6.35 2.76 -0.96
CA ASP A 25 -7.61 3.50 -0.95
C ASP A 25 -8.65 2.89 -1.90
N SER A 26 -8.22 2.50 -3.10
CA SER A 26 -9.09 1.83 -4.07
C SER A 26 -9.60 0.48 -3.54
N ALA A 27 -8.71 -0.31 -2.90
CA ALA A 27 -9.09 -1.58 -2.31
C ALA A 27 -10.05 -1.41 -1.13
N LEU A 28 -9.83 -0.41 -0.27
CA LEU A 28 -10.75 -0.09 0.83
C LEU A 28 -12.13 0.33 0.33
N ALA A 29 -12.20 1.11 -0.76
CA ALA A 29 -13.45 1.48 -1.40
C ALA A 29 -14.18 0.25 -1.98
N ALA A 30 -13.46 -0.65 -2.64
CA ALA A 30 -14.04 -1.88 -3.17
C ALA A 30 -14.57 -2.83 -2.09
N LEU A 31 -13.93 -2.85 -0.91
CA LEU A 31 -14.33 -3.66 0.24
C LEU A 31 -15.45 -3.02 1.09
N LEU A 32 -16.09 -1.94 0.63
CA LEU A 32 -17.33 -1.43 1.22
C LEU A 32 -18.49 -2.42 1.07
N THR A 33 -18.47 -3.19 -0.03
CA THR A 33 -19.39 -4.29 -0.28
C THR A 33 -18.64 -5.62 -0.19
N PRO A 34 -19.29 -6.72 0.25
CA PRO A 34 -18.67 -8.03 0.24
C PRO A 34 -18.22 -8.41 -1.19
N PRO A 35 -16.91 -8.62 -1.44
CA PRO A 35 -16.43 -8.96 -2.78
C PRO A 35 -16.75 -10.42 -3.11
N THR A 36 -16.96 -10.71 -4.39
CA THR A 36 -16.90 -12.10 -4.88
C THR A 36 -15.47 -12.63 -4.78
N ALA A 37 -15.29 -13.95 -4.80
CA ALA A 37 -13.96 -14.56 -4.79
C ALA A 37 -13.07 -14.09 -5.96
N ALA A 38 -13.66 -13.90 -7.15
CA ALA A 38 -12.96 -13.37 -8.32
C ALA A 38 -12.53 -11.90 -8.10
N ALA A 39 -13.42 -11.06 -7.56
CA ALA A 39 -13.09 -9.66 -7.25
C ALA A 39 -12.02 -9.56 -6.15
N ALA A 40 -12.08 -10.40 -5.13
CA ALA A 40 -11.05 -10.46 -4.09
C ALA A 40 -9.69 -10.86 -4.65
N ARG A 41 -9.66 -11.77 -5.64
CA ARG A 41 -8.42 -12.15 -6.33
C ARG A 41 -7.87 -11.01 -7.18
N ALA A 42 -8.71 -10.32 -7.95
CA ALA A 42 -8.29 -9.15 -8.73
C ALA A 42 -7.69 -8.06 -7.83
N LEU A 43 -8.35 -7.76 -6.69
CA LEU A 43 -7.82 -6.82 -5.69
C LEU A 43 -6.47 -7.27 -5.13
N ALA A 44 -6.30 -8.57 -4.87
CA ALA A 44 -5.03 -9.11 -4.40
C ALA A 44 -3.90 -8.92 -5.42
N ASP A 45 -4.19 -9.12 -6.71
CA ASP A 45 -3.24 -8.97 -7.80
C ASP A 45 -2.90 -7.47 -8.04
N ASP A 46 -3.88 -6.57 -7.93
CA ASP A 46 -3.68 -5.11 -8.00
C ASP A 46 -2.76 -4.61 -6.88
N LEU A 47 -2.99 -5.08 -5.64
CA LEU A 47 -2.14 -4.77 -4.49
C LEU A 47 -0.72 -5.30 -4.68
N LEU A 48 -0.55 -6.49 -5.27
CA LEU A 48 0.76 -7.02 -5.63
C LEU A 48 1.46 -6.13 -6.67
N GLY A 49 0.74 -5.68 -7.70
CA GLY A 49 1.26 -4.74 -8.69
C GLY A 49 1.72 -3.42 -8.08
N ALA A 50 0.97 -2.89 -7.10
CA ALA A 50 1.34 -1.67 -6.38
C ALA A 50 2.63 -1.87 -5.54
N LEU A 51 2.78 -3.01 -4.87
CA LEU A 51 4.01 -3.36 -4.15
C LEU A 51 5.21 -3.49 -5.10
N ALA A 52 5.02 -4.11 -6.26
CA ALA A 52 6.08 -4.22 -7.27
C ALA A 52 6.52 -2.84 -7.79
N ARG A 53 5.58 -1.92 -8.06
CA ARG A 53 5.89 -0.54 -8.44
C ARG A 53 6.63 0.21 -7.33
N THR A 54 6.21 0.02 -6.08
CA THR A 54 6.88 0.61 -4.90
C THR A 54 8.31 0.10 -4.75
N ALA A 55 8.54 -1.19 -5.00
CA ALA A 55 9.88 -1.77 -5.01
C ALA A 55 10.74 -1.23 -6.17
N ALA A 56 10.16 -1.11 -7.37
CA ALA A 56 10.85 -0.55 -8.53
C ALA A 56 11.23 0.93 -8.35
N ALA A 57 10.43 1.70 -7.60
CA ALA A 57 10.73 3.07 -7.23
C ALA A 57 11.82 3.20 -6.15
N GLY A 58 12.19 2.09 -5.49
CA GLY A 58 13.14 2.11 -4.36
C GLY A 58 12.54 2.59 -3.03
N ASP A 59 11.22 2.72 -2.95
CA ASP A 59 10.50 3.24 -1.78
C ASP A 59 10.28 2.18 -0.69
N THR A 60 10.64 0.93 -0.92
CA THR A 60 10.34 -0.19 0.00
C THR A 60 10.87 0.02 1.41
N CYS A 61 12.09 0.54 1.57
CA CYS A 61 12.64 0.86 2.89
C CYS A 61 11.87 1.98 3.61
N LEU A 62 11.24 2.87 2.84
CA LEU A 62 10.49 4.01 3.34
C LEU A 62 9.07 3.61 3.77
N VAL A 63 8.48 2.61 3.14
CA VAL A 63 7.10 2.18 3.44
C VAL A 63 6.99 0.73 3.90
N LEU A 64 8.08 0.14 4.44
CA LEU A 64 8.17 -1.28 4.76
C LEU A 64 6.98 -1.78 5.61
N ALA A 65 6.69 -1.12 6.73
CA ALA A 65 5.59 -1.52 7.60
C ALA A 65 4.22 -1.46 6.89
N ALA A 66 4.01 -0.46 6.01
CA ALA A 66 2.80 -0.38 5.22
C ALA A 66 2.75 -1.48 4.14
N ALA A 67 3.87 -1.76 3.49
CA ALA A 67 4.00 -2.83 2.50
C ALA A 67 3.75 -4.22 3.09
N GLU A 68 4.22 -4.47 4.32
CA GLU A 68 3.93 -5.70 5.07
C GLU A 68 2.44 -5.84 5.38
N ALA A 69 1.79 -4.77 5.85
CA ALA A 69 0.35 -4.76 6.10
C ALA A 69 -0.47 -5.00 4.81
N VAL A 70 -0.04 -4.44 3.68
CA VAL A 70 -0.65 -4.74 2.35
C VAL A 70 -0.40 -6.21 1.96
N GLY A 71 0.78 -6.75 2.25
CA GLY A 71 1.07 -8.18 2.04
C GLY A 71 0.14 -9.09 2.83
N GLN A 72 -0.13 -8.77 4.10
CA GLN A 72 -1.09 -9.48 4.94
C GLN A 72 -2.51 -9.36 4.39
N ALA A 73 -2.95 -8.14 4.02
CA ALA A 73 -4.25 -7.93 3.41
C ALA A 73 -4.46 -8.80 2.18
N ARG A 74 -3.43 -8.90 1.31
CA ARG A 74 -3.44 -9.77 0.13
C ARG A 74 -3.66 -11.25 0.51
N ALA A 75 -2.94 -11.74 1.53
CA ALA A 75 -3.11 -13.10 2.02
C ALA A 75 -4.54 -13.35 2.57
N HIS A 76 -5.13 -12.36 3.23
CA HIS A 76 -6.51 -12.44 3.70
C HIS A 76 -7.52 -12.46 2.56
N LEU A 77 -7.35 -11.64 1.52
CA LEU A 77 -8.22 -11.64 0.33
C LEU A 77 -8.23 -12.99 -0.38
N VAL A 78 -7.06 -13.58 -0.59
CA VAL A 78 -6.93 -14.92 -1.23
C VAL A 78 -7.56 -16.01 -0.37
N ALA A 79 -7.56 -15.85 0.96
CA ALA A 79 -8.20 -16.76 1.90
C ALA A 79 -9.71 -16.51 2.12
N GLY A 80 -10.32 -15.54 1.41
CA GLY A 80 -11.73 -15.18 1.59
C GLY A 80 -12.04 -14.45 2.91
N ARG A 81 -11.02 -13.96 3.61
CA ARG A 81 -11.12 -13.27 4.91
C ARG A 81 -11.26 -11.76 4.73
N GLY A 82 -12.42 -11.33 4.25
CA GLY A 82 -12.66 -9.93 3.85
C GLY A 82 -12.54 -8.92 5.00
N VAL A 83 -12.96 -9.28 6.22
CA VAL A 83 -12.92 -8.40 7.39
C VAL A 83 -11.46 -8.14 7.80
N GLU A 84 -10.66 -9.20 7.88
CA GLU A 84 -9.24 -9.14 8.22
C GLU A 84 -8.45 -8.42 7.13
N ALA A 85 -8.77 -8.67 5.85
CA ALA A 85 -8.20 -7.93 4.73
C ALA A 85 -8.42 -6.42 4.86
N ARG A 86 -9.65 -6.01 5.19
CA ARG A 86 -9.99 -4.62 5.41
C ARG A 86 -9.24 -4.03 6.61
N ALA A 87 -9.14 -4.77 7.72
CA ALA A 87 -8.41 -4.32 8.91
C ALA A 87 -6.92 -4.07 8.60
N SER A 88 -6.26 -4.99 7.89
CA SER A 88 -4.87 -4.83 7.44
C SER A 88 -4.70 -3.63 6.50
N LEU A 89 -5.64 -3.39 5.58
CA LEU A 89 -5.60 -2.22 4.67
C LEU A 89 -5.79 -0.90 5.42
N VAL A 90 -6.66 -0.85 6.43
CA VAL A 90 -6.81 0.34 7.29
C VAL A 90 -5.52 0.62 8.06
N ALA A 91 -4.86 -0.41 8.59
CA ALA A 91 -3.56 -0.27 9.23
C ALA A 91 -2.49 0.25 8.24
N ALA A 92 -2.45 -0.30 7.03
CA ALA A 92 -1.54 0.16 5.98
C ALA A 92 -1.75 1.65 5.65
N ARG A 93 -3.00 2.08 5.48
CA ARG A 93 -3.35 3.49 5.24
C ARG A 93 -2.88 4.40 6.38
N GLY A 94 -3.12 4.00 7.63
CA GLY A 94 -2.66 4.76 8.79
C GLY A 94 -1.14 4.90 8.88
N LEU A 95 -0.38 3.88 8.45
CA LEU A 95 1.08 3.93 8.37
C LEU A 95 1.56 4.87 7.27
N LEU A 96 0.89 4.86 6.11
CA LEU A 96 1.18 5.78 5.02
C LEU A 96 0.85 7.23 5.39
N ASP A 97 -0.24 7.48 6.14
CA ASP A 97 -0.71 8.83 6.55
C ASP A 97 0.23 9.52 7.54
N ARG A 98 0.89 8.74 8.40
CA ARG A 98 1.85 9.28 9.38
C ARG A 98 3.15 9.77 8.74
N ARG A 99 3.45 9.37 7.52
CA ARG A 99 4.67 9.75 6.79
C ARG A 99 4.54 11.07 6.04
N GLU A 100 3.31 11.51 5.74
CA GLU A 100 3.04 12.79 5.05
C GLU A 100 2.98 13.99 6.00
N ARG A 101 3.10 13.77 7.32
CA ARG A 101 3.16 14.83 8.35
C ARG A 101 4.59 15.06 8.80
#